data_AF-A0A1I7ADA2-F1
#
_entry.id   AF-A0A1I7ADA2-F1
#
_cell.length_a   1.000
_cell.length_b   1.000
_cell.length_c   1.000
_cell.angle_alpha   90.00
_cell.angle_beta   90.00
_cell.angle_gamma   90.00
#
_symmetry.space_group_name_H-M   'P 1'
#
loop_
_entity.id
_entity.type
_entity.pdbx_description
1 polymer ?
#
loop_
_entity_poly.entity_id
_entity_poly.type
_entity_poly.pdbx_seq_one_letter_code
_entity_poly.pdbx_strand_id
1 'polypeptide(L)'
;MAAFWSRSRTLGTKPKGFSWRIDNRGNLFIKRKFRNSHFPRIDKISCRHLDRLCEFMQDREWKALANNAAKLYTGTEKDGIGKFLYKLHPEVSYAQLSSHLGAIFYQAGVWEWNKEKRGMEFLLLSENWKEKTIEYYRDSLNFGSETAFFDNFMEFKEEDKTNKRQKQQSQKGQIETFRGIDKVREIEQMKLSAFFRD
;
A
#
# COMPACT_ATOMS: atom_id res chain seq x y z
N MET A 1 11.93 -14.79 2.16
CA MET A 1 11.87 -13.31 2.00
C MET A 1 11.63 -12.70 3.37
N ALA A 2 12.49 -11.79 3.83
CA ALA A 2 12.17 -10.95 4.98
C ALA A 2 10.93 -10.13 4.62
N ALA A 3 9.83 -10.31 5.36
CA ALA A 3 8.55 -9.75 4.96
C ALA A 3 8.44 -8.30 5.45
N PHE A 4 8.77 -7.36 4.57
CA PHE A 4 8.59 -5.93 4.81
C PHE A 4 7.11 -5.59 5.00
N TRP A 5 6.84 -4.44 5.61
CA TRP A 5 5.47 -3.96 5.83
C TRP A 5 5.19 -2.82 4.87
N SER A 6 4.22 -3.00 3.98
CA SER A 6 3.68 -1.92 3.15
C SER A 6 2.78 -1.01 3.99
N ARG A 7 2.78 0.30 3.73
CA ARG A 7 1.92 1.28 4.40
C ARG A 7 0.70 1.59 3.53
N SER A 8 -0.48 1.62 4.11
CA SER A 8 -1.70 2.08 3.43
C SER A 8 -2.64 2.80 4.41
N ARG A 9 -3.75 3.34 3.90
CA ARG A 9 -4.79 4.04 4.66
C ARG A 9 -6.15 3.49 4.28
N THR A 10 -7.03 3.30 5.27
CA THR A 10 -8.40 2.87 4.99
C THR A 10 -9.14 3.94 4.18
N LEU A 11 -10.13 3.53 3.41
CA LEU A 11 -11.03 4.44 2.72
C LEU A 11 -11.98 5.15 3.71
N GLY A 12 -12.71 6.16 3.23
CA GLY A 12 -13.74 6.87 3.99
C GLY A 12 -13.35 8.25 4.51
N THR A 13 -14.19 8.82 5.38
CA THR A 13 -14.08 10.23 5.81
C THR A 13 -12.89 10.51 6.72
N LYS A 14 -12.48 9.53 7.53
CA LYS A 14 -11.33 9.62 8.43
C LYS A 14 -10.39 8.44 8.17
N PRO A 15 -9.56 8.51 7.10
CA PRO A 15 -8.63 7.45 6.76
C PRO A 15 -7.72 7.09 7.92
N LYS A 16 -7.62 5.80 8.25
CA LYS A 16 -6.74 5.29 9.31
C LYS A 16 -5.54 4.63 8.68
N GLY A 17 -4.34 5.04 9.09
CA GLY A 17 -3.11 4.41 8.67
C GLY A 17 -2.97 2.99 9.24
N PHE A 18 -2.48 2.08 8.42
CA PHE A 18 -2.15 0.72 8.81
C PHE A 18 -0.95 0.22 7.99
N SER A 19 -0.38 -0.88 8.43
CA SER A 19 0.63 -1.59 7.65
C SER A 19 0.16 -2.98 7.31
N TRP A 20 0.54 -3.50 6.16
CA TRP A 20 0.12 -4.80 5.69
C TRP A 20 1.24 -5.53 4.95
N ARG A 21 1.12 -6.84 4.85
CA ARG A 21 1.99 -7.69 4.03
C ARG A 21 1.23 -8.94 3.62
N ILE A 22 1.66 -9.55 2.53
CA ILE A 22 1.15 -10.84 2.05
C ILE A 22 2.30 -11.86 2.02
N ASP A 23 2.03 -13.09 2.44
CA ASP A 23 3.00 -14.18 2.31
C ASP A 23 2.86 -14.93 0.98
N ASN A 24 3.81 -15.81 0.68
CA ASN A 24 3.81 -16.63 -0.54
C ASN A 24 2.60 -17.59 -0.64
N ARG A 25 1.95 -17.90 0.47
CA ARG A 25 0.74 -18.72 0.50
C ARG A 25 -0.51 -17.89 0.21
N GLY A 26 -0.42 -16.57 0.21
CA GLY A 26 -1.54 -15.65 0.02
C GLY A 26 -2.23 -15.25 1.34
N ASN A 27 -1.63 -15.52 2.50
CA ASN A 27 -2.18 -15.00 3.75
C ASN A 27 -1.85 -13.52 3.89
N LEU A 28 -2.86 -12.72 4.23
CA LEU A 28 -2.73 -11.29 4.44
C LEU A 28 -2.55 -11.01 5.92
N PHE A 29 -1.56 -10.18 6.26
CA PHE A 29 -1.32 -9.73 7.62
C PHE A 29 -1.55 -8.23 7.68
N ILE A 30 -2.33 -7.77 8.65
CA ILE A 30 -2.68 -6.35 8.83
C ILE A 30 -2.28 -5.92 10.24
N LYS A 31 -1.33 -5.00 10.32
CA LYS A 31 -0.85 -4.36 11.53
C LYS A 31 -1.52 -3.00 11.71
N ARG A 32 -2.29 -2.82 12.78
CA ARG A 32 -2.94 -1.54 13.12
C ARG A 32 -2.87 -1.23 14.61
N LYS A 33 -2.88 0.07 14.96
CA LYS A 33 -2.91 0.55 16.34
C LYS A 33 -4.32 1.04 16.68
N PHE A 34 -4.90 0.53 17.76
CA PHE A 34 -6.14 1.06 18.31
C PHE A 34 -5.85 2.24 19.24
N ARG A 35 -6.80 3.15 19.39
CA ARG A 35 -6.65 4.39 20.17
C ARG A 35 -6.13 4.13 21.60
N ASN A 36 -6.59 3.06 22.23
CA ASN A 36 -6.28 2.73 23.63
C ASN A 36 -5.30 1.55 23.77
N SER A 37 -4.65 1.12 22.69
CA SER A 37 -3.71 -0.01 22.74
C SER A 37 -2.27 0.49 22.79
N HIS A 38 -1.51 -0.03 23.76
CA HIS A 38 -0.07 0.21 23.88
C HIS A 38 0.68 -0.39 22.68
N PHE A 39 0.26 -1.58 22.24
CA PHE A 39 0.91 -2.32 21.16
C PHE A 39 0.04 -2.40 19.91
N PRO A 40 0.63 -2.36 18.70
CA PRO A 40 -0.10 -2.67 17.48
C PRO A 40 -0.61 -4.11 17.48
N ARG A 41 -1.87 -4.31 17.07
CA ARG A 41 -2.41 -5.64 16.80
C ARG A 41 -2.02 -6.06 15.38
N ILE A 42 -1.63 -7.31 15.21
CA ILE A 42 -1.42 -7.94 13.91
C ILE A 42 -2.48 -9.01 13.74
N ASP A 43 -3.35 -8.83 12.76
CA ASP A 43 -4.33 -9.84 12.38
C ASP A 43 -3.89 -10.57 11.12
N LYS A 44 -4.18 -11.87 11.07
CA LYS A 44 -3.99 -12.71 9.90
C LYS A 44 -5.34 -13.03 9.27
N ILE A 45 -5.46 -12.81 7.97
CA ILE A 45 -6.56 -13.32 7.16
C ILE A 45 -5.97 -14.44 6.30
N SER A 46 -6.49 -15.66 6.47
CA SER A 46 -5.98 -16.81 5.75
C SER A 46 -6.33 -16.73 4.27
N CYS A 47 -5.50 -17.32 3.40
CA CYS A 47 -5.82 -17.46 1.97
C CYS A 47 -7.23 -18.06 1.78
N ARG A 48 -7.57 -19.11 2.54
CA ARG A 48 -8.90 -19.73 2.52
C ARG A 48 -10.05 -18.76 2.85
N HIS A 49 -9.85 -17.83 3.78
CA HIS A 49 -10.89 -16.83 4.10
C HIS A 49 -11.02 -15.79 2.98
N LEU A 50 -9.90 -15.45 2.32
CA LEU A 50 -9.90 -14.56 1.16
C LEU A 50 -10.53 -15.23 -0.07
N ASP A 51 -10.31 -16.52 -0.27
CA ASP A 51 -10.96 -17.30 -1.34
C ASP A 51 -12.48 -17.32 -1.14
N ARG A 52 -12.96 -17.65 0.07
CA ARG A 52 -14.39 -17.61 0.40
C ARG A 52 -14.98 -16.21 0.28
N LEU A 53 -14.20 -15.17 0.59
CA LEU A 53 -14.62 -13.79 0.39
C LEU A 53 -14.71 -13.44 -1.10
N CYS A 54 -13.79 -13.93 -1.93
CA CYS A 54 -13.85 -13.77 -3.37
C CYS A 54 -15.10 -14.46 -3.94
N GLU A 55 -15.38 -15.71 -3.54
CA GLU A 55 -16.61 -16.45 -3.87
C GLU A 55 -17.87 -15.66 -3.49
N PHE A 56 -17.91 -15.07 -2.29
CA PHE A 56 -19.02 -14.22 -1.86
C PHE A 56 -19.25 -12.98 -2.74
N MET A 57 -18.21 -12.48 -3.41
CA MET A 57 -18.27 -11.29 -4.27
C MET A 57 -18.48 -11.64 -5.76
N GLN A 58 -18.53 -12.94 -6.13
CA GLN A 58 -18.57 -13.39 -7.53
C GLN A 58 -19.89 -13.09 -8.26
N ASP A 59 -20.98 -12.82 -7.52
CA ASP A 59 -22.26 -12.44 -8.12
C ASP A 59 -22.24 -11.07 -8.82
N ARG A 60 -21.10 -10.36 -8.77
CA ARG A 60 -20.86 -9.06 -9.42
C ARG A 60 -21.89 -8.01 -9.01
N GLU A 61 -22.39 -8.11 -7.79
CA GLU A 61 -23.18 -7.07 -7.17
C GLU A 61 -22.32 -6.16 -6.29
N TRP A 62 -22.79 -4.93 -6.10
CA TRP A 62 -22.25 -4.04 -5.09
C TRP A 62 -22.53 -4.58 -3.69
N LYS A 63 -21.47 -4.90 -2.95
CA LYS A 63 -21.57 -5.38 -1.56
C LYS A 63 -21.18 -4.27 -0.59
N ALA A 64 -22.06 -4.01 0.37
CA ALA A 64 -21.79 -3.03 1.40
C ALA A 64 -20.61 -3.43 2.31
N LEU A 65 -19.89 -2.44 2.82
CA LEU A 65 -18.80 -2.67 3.77
C LEU A 65 -19.27 -3.35 5.08
N ALA A 66 -20.45 -2.98 5.58
CA ALA A 66 -21.20 -3.61 6.67
C ALA A 66 -20.34 -4.09 7.88
N ASN A 67 -19.64 -3.17 8.55
CA ASN A 67 -18.69 -3.50 9.63
C ASN A 67 -18.85 -2.66 10.91
N ASN A 68 -20.07 -2.18 11.18
CA ASN A 68 -20.37 -1.46 12.41
C ASN A 68 -20.29 -2.40 13.62
N ALA A 69 -19.39 -2.09 14.54
CA ALA A 69 -19.12 -2.90 15.72
C ALA A 69 -20.35 -3.15 16.59
N ALA A 70 -21.15 -2.11 16.85
CA ALA A 70 -22.33 -2.21 17.70
C ALA A 70 -23.38 -3.10 17.04
N LYS A 71 -23.64 -2.89 15.74
CA LYS A 71 -24.61 -3.69 15.00
C LYS A 71 -24.21 -5.16 14.84
N LEU A 72 -22.91 -5.43 14.68
CA LEU A 72 -22.39 -6.79 14.66
C LEU A 72 -22.60 -7.48 16.01
N TYR A 73 -22.29 -6.78 17.11
CA TYR A 73 -22.52 -7.30 18.46
C TYR A 73 -24.00 -7.60 18.74
N THR A 74 -24.91 -6.73 18.29
CA THR A 74 -26.36 -6.91 18.46
C THR A 74 -27.01 -7.79 17.37
N GLY A 75 -26.25 -8.29 16.40
CA GLY A 75 -26.78 -9.10 15.29
C GLY A 75 -27.65 -8.34 14.27
N THR A 76 -27.70 -7.01 14.31
CA THR A 76 -28.56 -6.16 13.46
C THR A 76 -27.81 -5.53 12.29
N GLU A 77 -26.57 -5.93 12.04
CA GLU A 77 -25.80 -5.43 10.90
C GLU A 77 -26.40 -5.95 9.59
N LYS A 78 -26.41 -5.08 8.57
CA LYS A 78 -26.87 -5.45 7.23
C LYS A 78 -25.91 -6.44 6.57
N ASP A 79 -26.39 -7.13 5.54
CA ASP A 79 -25.51 -8.02 4.77
C ASP A 79 -24.46 -7.23 4.00
N GLY A 80 -23.27 -7.83 3.87
CA GLY A 80 -22.09 -7.21 3.31
C GLY A 80 -20.80 -7.82 3.82
N ILE A 81 -19.68 -7.21 3.42
CA ILE A 81 -18.32 -7.77 3.56
C ILE A 81 -17.95 -7.98 5.03
N GLY A 82 -18.16 -6.98 5.89
CA GLY A 82 -17.81 -7.08 7.31
C GLY A 82 -18.62 -8.15 8.03
N LYS A 83 -19.94 -8.20 7.81
CA LYS A 83 -20.80 -9.25 8.35
C LYS A 83 -20.44 -10.64 7.82
N PHE A 84 -20.07 -10.75 6.54
CA PHE A 84 -19.56 -11.99 5.98
C PHE A 84 -18.29 -12.47 6.70
N LEU A 85 -17.30 -11.58 6.88
CA LEU A 85 -16.08 -11.90 7.64
C LEU A 85 -16.39 -12.30 9.09
N TYR A 86 -17.37 -11.66 9.73
CA TYR A 86 -17.83 -12.03 11.07
C TYR A 86 -18.39 -13.46 11.12
N LYS A 87 -19.15 -13.88 10.11
CA LYS A 87 -19.66 -15.26 10.00
C LYS A 87 -18.52 -16.28 9.83
N LEU A 88 -17.41 -15.90 9.17
CA LEU A 88 -16.23 -16.77 9.03
C LEU A 88 -15.42 -16.86 10.33
N HIS A 89 -15.33 -15.78 11.09
CA HIS A 89 -14.61 -15.70 12.34
C HIS A 89 -15.33 -14.71 13.27
N PRO A 90 -16.09 -15.17 14.27
CA PRO A 90 -16.99 -14.36 15.12
C PRO A 90 -16.31 -13.35 16.06
N GLU A 91 -15.39 -12.54 15.56
CA GLU A 91 -14.77 -11.43 16.24
C GLU A 91 -15.07 -10.11 15.52
N VAL A 92 -15.54 -9.11 16.26
CA VAL A 92 -15.83 -7.78 15.72
C VAL A 92 -14.58 -7.15 15.10
N SER A 93 -13.42 -7.34 15.73
CA SER A 93 -12.12 -6.88 15.21
C SER A 93 -11.74 -7.50 13.88
N TYR A 94 -12.17 -8.75 13.64
CA TYR A 94 -11.94 -9.46 12.40
C TYR A 94 -12.86 -8.95 11.29
N ALA A 95 -14.14 -8.74 11.61
CA ALA A 95 -15.10 -8.10 10.70
C ALA A 95 -14.64 -6.70 10.23
N GLN A 96 -14.05 -5.91 11.14
CA GLN A 96 -13.51 -4.59 10.85
C GLN A 96 -12.28 -4.60 9.92
N LEU A 97 -11.69 -5.77 9.66
CA LEU A 97 -10.66 -5.90 8.62
C LEU A 97 -11.23 -5.60 7.22
N SER A 98 -12.55 -5.65 7.03
CA SER A 98 -13.18 -5.27 5.75
C SER A 98 -12.81 -3.87 5.29
N SER A 99 -12.62 -2.89 6.19
CA SER A 99 -12.18 -1.53 5.80
C SER A 99 -10.75 -1.50 5.27
N HIS A 100 -9.91 -2.43 5.72
CA HIS A 100 -8.52 -2.52 5.33
C HIS A 100 -8.41 -3.31 4.03
N LEU A 101 -9.13 -4.44 3.93
CA LEU A 101 -9.29 -5.20 2.70
C LEU A 101 -9.86 -4.33 1.57
N GLY A 102 -10.89 -3.53 1.86
CA GLY A 102 -11.47 -2.61 0.88
C GLY A 102 -10.43 -1.65 0.30
N ALA A 103 -9.52 -1.12 1.12
CA ALA A 103 -8.43 -0.27 0.63
C ALA A 103 -7.40 -1.06 -0.18
N ILE A 104 -6.93 -2.20 0.33
CA ILE A 104 -5.89 -3.02 -0.32
C ILE A 104 -6.39 -3.53 -1.68
N PHE A 105 -7.58 -4.12 -1.71
CA PHE A 105 -8.15 -4.73 -2.93
C PHE A 105 -8.60 -3.67 -3.94
N TYR A 106 -9.04 -2.50 -3.50
CA TYR A 106 -9.26 -1.37 -4.41
C TYR A 106 -7.95 -0.94 -5.07
N GLN A 107 -6.90 -0.70 -4.28
CA GLN A 107 -5.60 -0.26 -4.81
C GLN A 107 -4.92 -1.32 -5.68
N ALA A 108 -5.13 -2.61 -5.39
CA ALA A 108 -4.65 -3.72 -6.20
C ALA A 108 -5.49 -3.98 -7.46
N GLY A 109 -6.59 -3.24 -7.69
CA GLY A 109 -7.48 -3.46 -8.84
C GLY A 109 -8.22 -4.80 -8.80
N VAL A 110 -8.45 -5.33 -7.59
CA VAL A 110 -9.27 -6.53 -7.33
C VAL A 110 -10.73 -6.13 -7.15
N TRP A 111 -10.97 -5.03 -6.44
CA TRP A 111 -12.30 -4.47 -6.22
C TRP A 111 -12.41 -3.07 -6.83
N GLU A 112 -13.62 -2.70 -7.23
CA GLU A 112 -14.01 -1.31 -7.46
C GLU A 112 -14.68 -0.76 -6.19
N TRP A 113 -14.52 0.54 -5.95
CA TRP A 113 -15.18 1.24 -4.86
C TRP A 113 -16.15 2.28 -5.43
N ASN A 114 -17.36 2.36 -4.88
CA ASN A 114 -18.37 3.35 -5.28
C ASN A 114 -17.98 4.83 -5.01
N LYS A 115 -16.77 5.10 -4.49
CA LYS A 115 -16.21 6.43 -4.14
C LYS A 115 -16.96 7.18 -3.04
N GLU A 116 -17.97 6.56 -2.44
CA GLU A 116 -18.73 7.16 -1.36
C GLU A 116 -18.02 7.02 -0.02
N LYS A 117 -17.83 8.14 0.70
CA LYS A 117 -17.16 8.13 2.02
C LYS A 117 -18.04 7.58 3.14
N ARG A 118 -19.36 7.53 2.93
CA ARG A 118 -20.38 6.94 3.81
C ARG A 118 -21.26 6.04 2.96
N GLY A 119 -21.61 4.85 3.47
CA GLY A 119 -22.28 3.85 2.62
C GLY A 119 -21.33 3.26 1.57
N MET A 120 -20.08 3.00 1.96
CA MET A 120 -19.08 2.36 1.08
C MET A 120 -19.59 0.99 0.61
N GLU A 121 -19.46 0.77 -0.69
CA GLU A 121 -19.76 -0.49 -1.36
C GLU A 121 -18.65 -0.86 -2.32
N PHE A 122 -18.48 -2.15 -2.55
CA PHE A 122 -17.42 -2.69 -3.40
C PHE A 122 -17.98 -3.71 -4.37
N LEU A 123 -17.36 -3.76 -5.55
CA LEU A 123 -17.68 -4.69 -6.61
C LEU A 123 -16.42 -5.49 -6.98
N LEU A 124 -16.55 -6.78 -7.26
CA LEU A 124 -15.44 -7.59 -7.75
C LEU A 124 -15.10 -7.22 -9.21
N LEU A 125 -13.86 -6.80 -9.46
CA LEU A 125 -13.33 -6.56 -10.80
C LEU A 125 -12.52 -7.74 -11.34
N SER A 126 -11.89 -8.50 -10.45
CA SER A 126 -10.95 -9.56 -10.84
C SER A 126 -10.96 -10.70 -9.84
N GLU A 127 -11.19 -11.91 -10.33
CA GLU A 127 -11.17 -13.14 -9.53
C GLU A 127 -9.74 -13.57 -9.15
N ASN A 128 -8.73 -13.13 -9.91
CA ASN A 128 -7.30 -13.34 -9.61
C ASN A 128 -6.79 -12.43 -8.48
N TRP A 129 -7.51 -12.40 -7.35
CA TRP A 129 -7.22 -11.50 -6.24
C TRP A 129 -5.78 -11.68 -5.72
N LYS A 130 -5.29 -12.93 -5.70
CA LYS A 130 -3.99 -13.29 -5.13
C LYS A 130 -2.83 -12.69 -5.93
N GLU A 131 -2.83 -12.88 -7.25
CA GLU A 131 -1.79 -12.38 -8.16
C GLU A 131 -1.73 -10.86 -8.09
N LYS A 132 -2.87 -10.19 -8.30
CA LYS A 132 -2.98 -8.72 -8.24
C LYS A 132 -2.53 -8.14 -6.91
N THR A 133 -2.90 -8.77 -5.79
CA THR A 133 -2.50 -8.28 -4.46
C THR A 133 -1.00 -8.49 -4.21
N ILE A 134 -0.41 -9.58 -4.74
CA ILE A 134 1.03 -9.83 -4.65
C ILE A 134 1.81 -8.83 -5.50
N GLU A 135 1.37 -8.56 -6.72
CA GLU A 135 1.95 -7.54 -7.61
C GLU A 135 1.90 -6.17 -6.94
N TYR A 136 0.72 -5.76 -6.49
CA TYR A 136 0.55 -4.49 -5.78
C TYR A 136 1.44 -4.39 -4.52
N TYR A 137 1.57 -5.48 -3.77
CA TYR A 137 2.46 -5.52 -2.62
C TYR A 137 3.92 -5.31 -3.02
N ARG A 138 4.41 -5.99 -4.06
CA ARG A 138 5.78 -5.83 -4.57
C ARG A 138 6.04 -4.39 -5.01
N ASP A 139 5.12 -3.81 -5.77
CA ASP A 139 5.24 -2.44 -6.26
C ASP A 139 5.32 -1.46 -5.09
N SER A 140 4.47 -1.64 -4.07
CA SER A 140 4.46 -0.77 -2.88
C SER A 140 5.78 -0.80 -2.09
N LEU A 141 6.55 -1.90 -2.18
CA LEU A 141 7.85 -2.01 -1.54
C LEU A 141 8.92 -1.26 -2.34
N ASN A 142 8.83 -1.29 -3.67
CA ASN A 142 9.76 -0.61 -4.55
C ASN A 142 9.64 0.92 -4.41
N PHE A 143 8.43 1.46 -4.32
CA PHE A 143 8.21 2.89 -4.01
C PHE A 143 8.74 3.30 -2.63
N GLY A 144 8.68 2.39 -1.65
CA GLY A 144 9.29 2.61 -0.33
C GLY A 144 10.82 2.65 -0.39
N SER A 145 11.44 1.88 -1.29
CA SER A 145 12.90 1.86 -1.47
C SER A 145 13.43 3.10 -2.18
N GLU A 146 12.68 3.64 -3.16
CA GLU A 146 13.05 4.91 -3.82
C GLU A 146 12.89 6.09 -2.86
N THR A 147 11.80 6.14 -2.09
CA THR A 147 11.59 7.20 -1.10
C THR A 147 12.62 7.13 0.03
N ALA A 148 12.95 5.92 0.52
CA ALA A 148 14.01 5.72 1.52
C ALA A 148 15.41 6.02 0.96
N PHE A 149 15.63 5.82 -0.34
CA PHE A 149 16.85 6.26 -1.02
C PHE A 149 16.95 7.78 -1.07
N PHE A 150 15.86 8.49 -1.39
CA PHE A 150 15.81 9.96 -1.37
C PHE A 150 15.92 10.54 0.05
N ASP A 151 15.29 9.91 1.05
CA ASP A 151 15.38 10.32 2.44
C ASP A 151 16.81 10.13 2.97
N ASN A 152 17.45 8.98 2.71
CA ASN A 152 18.88 8.78 3.03
C ASN A 152 19.79 9.77 2.26
N PHE A 153 19.47 10.07 1.00
CA PHE A 153 20.23 11.03 0.20
C PHE A 153 20.11 12.47 0.73
N MET A 154 18.98 12.82 1.35
CA MET A 154 18.80 14.11 2.03
C MET A 154 19.44 14.14 3.42
N GLU A 155 19.45 13.02 4.14
CA GLU A 155 20.12 12.89 5.44
C GLU A 155 21.66 13.04 5.30
N PHE A 156 22.23 12.51 4.20
CA PHE A 156 23.62 12.76 3.81
C PHE A 156 23.93 14.25 3.52
N LYS A 157 22.92 15.07 3.20
CA LYS A 157 23.09 16.52 2.98
C LYS A 157 22.87 17.36 4.25
N GLU A 158 22.29 16.81 5.31
CA GLU A 158 22.10 17.52 6.58
C GLU A 158 23.26 17.31 7.56
N GLU A 159 23.94 16.15 7.54
CA GLU A 159 25.17 15.96 8.33
C GLU A 159 26.33 16.86 7.88
N ASP A 160 26.35 17.29 6.61
CA ASP A 160 27.41 18.18 6.09
C ASP A 160 27.17 19.67 6.46
N LYS A 161 26.04 20.00 7.10
CA LYS A 161 25.71 21.37 7.53
C LYS A 161 26.02 21.68 8.99
N THR A 162 26.35 20.69 9.81
CA THR A 162 26.65 20.92 11.24
C THR A 162 28.13 21.07 11.57
N ASN A 163 29.03 20.89 10.59
CA ASN A 163 30.47 21.14 10.77
C ASN A 163 31.04 22.04 9.66
N LYS A 164 30.93 23.36 9.85
CA LYS A 164 31.99 24.35 9.56
C LYS A 164 31.52 25.78 9.86
N ARG A 165 31.62 26.17 11.14
CA ARG A 165 32.20 27.48 11.45
C ARG A 165 33.68 27.39 11.11
N GLN A 166 34.05 27.83 9.90
CA GLN A 166 35.24 28.62 9.61
C GLN A 166 35.48 28.73 8.10
N LYS A 167 35.80 29.97 7.70
CA LYS A 167 36.36 30.43 6.43
C LYS A 167 35.42 30.53 5.22
N GLN A 168 34.88 31.75 5.12
CA GLN A 168 34.66 32.46 3.87
C GLN A 168 35.88 32.34 2.95
N GLN A 169 35.68 31.82 1.74
CA GLN A 169 36.00 32.43 0.44
C GLN A 169 35.96 31.36 -0.65
N SER A 170 35.50 31.76 -1.84
CA SER A 170 35.40 30.99 -3.09
C SER A 170 34.03 30.40 -3.40
N GLN A 171 33.02 31.27 -3.46
CA GLN A 171 31.87 31.08 -4.35
C GLN A 171 32.30 31.44 -5.78
N LYS A 172 32.69 30.45 -6.58
CA LYS A 172 32.66 30.43 -8.07
C LYS A 172 33.24 29.08 -8.51
N GLY A 173 32.38 28.08 -8.74
CA GLY A 173 32.86 26.76 -9.21
C GLY A 173 31.90 25.57 -9.19
N GLN A 174 30.57 25.75 -9.14
CA GLN A 174 29.63 24.60 -9.17
C GLN A 174 28.46 24.76 -10.17
N ILE A 175 28.59 25.65 -11.16
CA ILE A 175 27.63 25.71 -12.28
C ILE A 175 28.15 24.93 -13.51
N GLU A 176 29.42 24.50 -13.52
CA GLU A 176 30.02 23.84 -14.70
C GLU A 176 29.86 22.31 -14.75
N THR A 177 29.44 21.64 -13.68
CA THR A 177 29.31 20.17 -13.68
C THR A 177 27.99 19.63 -14.25
N PHE A 178 26.96 20.46 -14.39
CA PHE A 178 25.68 20.01 -15.01
C PHE A 178 25.72 20.03 -16.54
N ARG A 179 26.52 20.90 -17.17
CA ARG A 179 26.65 20.97 -18.64
C ARG A 179 27.52 19.86 -19.25
N GLY A 180 28.35 19.20 -18.44
CA GLY A 180 29.25 18.13 -18.90
C GLY A 180 28.55 16.77 -19.05
N ILE A 181 27.58 16.46 -18.18
CA ILE A 181 26.92 15.14 -18.17
C ILE A 181 25.97 14.98 -19.37
N ASP A 182 25.28 16.04 -19.77
CA ASP A 182 24.38 16.00 -20.93
C ASP A 182 25.15 15.84 -22.25
N LYS A 183 26.34 16.46 -22.38
CA LYS A 183 27.19 16.28 -23.57
C LYS A 183 27.80 14.89 -23.69
N VAL A 184 28.14 14.24 -22.57
CA VAL A 184 28.69 12.87 -22.60
C VAL A 184 27.62 11.87 -23.01
N ARG A 185 26.36 12.05 -22.54
CA ARG A 185 25.23 11.22 -22.96
C ARG A 185 24.87 11.38 -24.44
N GLU A 186 24.98 12.60 -24.97
CA GLU A 186 24.71 12.89 -26.38
C GLU A 186 25.78 12.27 -27.32
N ILE A 187 27.05 12.26 -26.89
CA ILE A 187 28.16 11.62 -27.63
C ILE A 187 28.08 10.08 -27.58
N GLU A 188 27.67 9.49 -26.46
CA GLU A 188 27.45 8.03 -26.36
C GLU A 188 26.25 7.56 -27.19
N GLN A 189 25.16 8.33 -27.25
CA GLN A 189 24.03 8.02 -28.14
C GLN A 189 24.37 8.15 -29.62
N MET A 190 25.23 9.09 -30.02
CA MET A 190 25.74 9.18 -31.39
C MET A 190 26.68 8.01 -31.76
N LYS A 191 27.50 7.51 -30.83
CA LYS A 191 28.39 6.37 -31.09
C LYS A 191 27.63 5.04 -31.18
N LEU A 192 26.57 4.85 -30.40
CA LEU A 192 25.74 3.64 -30.46
C LEU A 192 24.87 3.58 -31.71
N SER A 193 24.37 4.72 -32.20
CA SER A 193 23.56 4.77 -33.43
C SER A 193 24.37 4.59 -34.72
N ALA A 194 25.69 4.83 -34.67
CA ALA A 194 26.61 4.55 -35.79
C ALA A 194 27.05 3.07 -35.87
N PHE A 195 26.79 2.26 -34.84
CA PHE A 195 27.18 0.84 -34.79
C PHE A 195 26.07 -0.12 -35.26
N PHE A 196 24.85 0.38 -35.51
CA PHE A 196 23.67 -0.38 -35.95
C PHE A 196 23.11 0.06 -37.31
N ARG A 197 23.94 0.65 -38.18
CA ARG A 197 23.62 0.82 -39.60
C ARG A 197 24.66 0.03 -40.40
N ASP A 198 24.16 -0.91 -41.19
CA ASP A 198 24.91 -1.86 -42.04
C ASP A 198 26.08 -1.25 -42.82
#